data_AF-A0A7Y5U3C2-F1
#
_entry.id   AF-A0A7Y5U3C2-F1
#
_cell.length_a   1.000
_cell.length_b   1.000
_cell.length_c   1.000
_cell.angle_alpha   90.00
_cell.angle_beta   90.00
_cell.angle_gamma   90.00
#
_symmetry.space_group_name_H-M   'P 1'
#
loop_
_entity.id
_entity.type
_entity.pdbx_description
1 polymer ?
#
loop_
_entity_poly.entity_id
_entity_poly.type
_entity_poly.pdbx_seq_one_letter_code
_entity_poly.pdbx_strand_id
1 'polypeptide(L)'
;MTRERGYSLVEVLVSMAIMLIVTGSVFQLVNPGQSSAQVQPEVQDMQQRMRVGTDSLFKDIVMAGAGPYQGAVTGSLMSFFAPIIPRRTGRLNPDPATSVFDDRLTVTYVPNTYSQTSITVAMPDTSVELKVAAQANCPADTNQLCGFHIGDEVLIFDASGNFDTFTVTNVQAAAGHLQHRGQMFNSPSGYGPGSIITQVKSHTYYLDATNRQLRDYDGDNGDFPVVDNVVGLKFEYFGDANPPTQPKPPSGVANCLYDSLGNYTATGMTTLTTGGGSLAPLPLAMFRDGPWCGSGTNQFDADLYRVRKLKVTLRVQTPLAALRGRDATLFANPGTSVSGQKFIPDLVTSFEVSPRNMNLSR
;
A
#
# COMPACT_ATOMS: atom_id res chain seq x y z
N MET A 1 -64.86 -11.03 63.59
CA MET A 1 -65.16 -11.24 62.15
C MET A 1 -64.88 -9.94 61.42
N THR A 2 -63.67 -9.80 60.86
CA THR A 2 -63.29 -8.66 60.02
C THR A 2 -63.94 -8.82 58.66
N ARG A 3 -64.78 -7.86 58.29
CA ARG A 3 -65.52 -7.83 57.02
C ARG A 3 -64.52 -7.47 55.92
N GLU A 4 -64.13 -8.45 55.10
CA GLU A 4 -63.34 -8.17 53.90
C GLU A 4 -64.16 -7.28 52.97
N ARG A 5 -63.63 -6.09 52.65
CA ARG A 5 -64.23 -5.19 51.67
C ARG A 5 -63.77 -5.66 50.29
N GLY A 6 -64.72 -6.13 49.47
CA GLY A 6 -64.47 -6.44 48.06
C GLY A 6 -64.16 -5.16 47.27
N TYR A 7 -63.42 -5.31 46.19
CA TYR A 7 -63.00 -4.20 45.32
C TYR A 7 -64.18 -3.66 44.49
N SER A 8 -64.23 -2.34 44.32
CA SER A 8 -65.17 -1.74 43.39
C SER A 8 -64.71 -1.91 41.93
N LEU A 9 -65.66 -1.96 40.98
CA LEU A 9 -65.37 -2.01 39.55
C LEU A 9 -64.43 -0.85 39.12
N VAL A 10 -64.57 0.32 39.77
CA VAL A 10 -63.78 1.52 39.49
C VAL A 10 -62.32 1.34 39.94
N GLU A 11 -62.07 0.75 41.12
CA GLU A 11 -60.69 0.46 41.56
C GLU A 11 -59.98 -0.51 40.63
N VAL A 12 -60.67 -1.54 40.15
CA VAL A 12 -60.08 -2.51 39.19
C VAL A 12 -59.76 -1.80 37.87
N LEU A 13 -60.66 -0.96 37.35
CA LEU A 13 -60.44 -0.19 36.12
C LEU A 13 -59.25 0.78 36.24
N VAL A 14 -59.16 1.53 37.34
CA VAL A 14 -58.06 2.46 37.58
C VAL A 14 -56.73 1.70 37.71
N SER A 15 -56.72 0.58 38.42
CA SER A 15 -55.52 -0.26 38.57
C SER A 15 -55.06 -0.84 37.23
N MET A 16 -55.99 -1.33 36.39
CA MET A 16 -55.68 -1.82 35.05
C MET A 16 -55.15 -0.71 34.13
N ALA A 17 -55.72 0.50 34.21
CA ALA A 17 -55.25 1.65 33.43
C ALA A 17 -53.82 2.06 33.82
N ILE A 18 -53.53 2.12 35.13
CA ILE A 18 -52.18 2.41 35.63
C ILE A 18 -51.20 1.32 35.19
N MET A 19 -51.59 0.04 35.30
CA MET A 19 -50.73 -1.08 34.89
C MET A 19 -50.41 -1.04 33.40
N LEU A 20 -51.37 -0.69 32.53
CA LEU A 20 -51.13 -0.52 31.10
C LEU A 20 -50.20 0.66 30.80
N ILE A 21 -50.38 1.79 31.47
CA ILE A 21 -49.53 2.97 31.30
C ILE A 21 -48.09 2.66 31.73
N VAL A 22 -47.90 2.07 32.91
CA VAL A 22 -46.57 1.71 33.42
C VAL A 22 -45.91 0.67 32.51
N THR A 23 -46.63 -0.38 32.11
CA THR A 23 -46.10 -1.42 31.22
C THR A 23 -45.72 -0.83 29.86
N GLY A 24 -46.57 0.01 29.26
CA GLY A 24 -46.29 0.70 28.01
C GLY A 24 -45.06 1.62 28.08
N SER A 25 -44.90 2.33 29.20
CA SER A 25 -43.72 3.18 29.46
C SER A 25 -42.44 2.35 29.55
N VAL A 26 -42.49 1.20 30.22
CA VAL A 26 -41.35 0.27 30.30
C VAL A 26 -40.98 -0.28 28.92
N PHE A 27 -41.96 -0.68 28.10
CA PHE A 27 -41.70 -1.17 26.75
C PHE A 27 -41.09 -0.11 25.83
N GLN A 28 -41.47 1.17 25.99
CA GLN A 28 -40.83 2.28 25.27
C GLN A 28 -39.34 2.44 25.64
N LEU A 29 -38.93 2.04 26.85
CA LEU A 29 -37.53 2.09 27.28
C LEU A 29 -36.73 0.82 26.91
N VAL A 30 -37.39 -0.34 26.89
CA VAL A 30 -36.75 -1.63 26.56
C VAL A 30 -36.44 -1.77 25.07
N ASN A 31 -37.29 -1.25 24.18
CA ASN A 31 -37.12 -1.39 22.73
C ASN A 31 -35.84 -0.70 22.19
N PRO A 32 -35.46 0.53 22.63
CA PRO A 32 -34.16 1.13 22.32
C PRO A 32 -32.96 0.35 22.86
N GLY A 33 -33.12 -0.36 23.99
CA GLY A 33 -32.07 -1.20 24.58
C GLY A 33 -31.68 -2.36 23.66
N GLN A 34 -32.67 -3.02 23.06
CA GLN A 34 -32.41 -4.13 22.13
C GLN A 34 -31.77 -3.68 20.82
N SER A 35 -32.17 -2.52 20.26
CA SER A 35 -31.51 -1.98 19.06
C SER A 35 -30.07 -1.56 19.34
N SER A 36 -29.82 -0.97 20.51
CA SER A 36 -28.46 -0.56 20.90
C SER A 36 -27.54 -1.77 21.09
N ALA A 37 -28.04 -2.87 21.67
CA ALA A 37 -27.27 -4.09 21.85
C ALA A 37 -26.86 -4.77 20.52
N GLN A 38 -27.60 -4.54 19.44
CA GLN A 38 -27.25 -5.05 18.09
C GLN A 38 -26.32 -4.09 17.34
N VAL A 39 -26.51 -2.79 17.50
CA VAL A 39 -25.76 -1.76 16.77
C VAL A 39 -24.38 -1.52 17.36
N GLN A 40 -24.27 -1.44 18.68
CA GLN A 40 -23.01 -1.06 19.34
C GLN A 40 -21.84 -2.00 19.02
N PRO A 41 -21.98 -3.35 19.06
CA PRO A 41 -20.88 -4.24 18.72
C PRO A 41 -20.40 -4.05 17.27
N GLU A 42 -21.33 -3.87 16.33
CA GLU A 42 -21.03 -3.69 14.91
C GLU A 42 -20.31 -2.37 14.62
N VAL A 43 -20.67 -1.29 15.33
CA VAL A 43 -19.93 -0.02 15.27
C VAL A 43 -18.50 -0.19 15.78
N GLN A 44 -18.30 -0.92 16.89
CA GLN A 44 -16.97 -1.17 17.44
C GLN A 44 -16.12 -2.02 16.50
N ASP A 45 -16.69 -3.07 15.91
CA ASP A 45 -16.01 -3.90 14.93
C ASP A 45 -15.59 -3.10 13.67
N MET A 46 -16.49 -2.26 13.13
CA MET A 46 -16.15 -1.37 12.01
C MET A 46 -15.01 -0.41 12.36
N GLN A 47 -15.00 0.16 13.56
CA GLN A 47 -13.91 1.04 14.02
C GLN A 47 -12.59 0.28 14.18
N GLN A 48 -12.63 -0.96 14.69
CA GLN A 48 -11.44 -1.80 14.81
C GLN A 48 -10.88 -2.17 13.44
N ARG A 49 -11.73 -2.60 12.50
CA ARG A 49 -11.34 -2.87 11.11
C ARG A 49 -10.75 -1.66 10.42
N MET A 50 -11.36 -0.48 10.60
CA MET A 50 -10.82 0.78 10.09
C MET A 50 -9.43 1.08 10.66
N ARG A 51 -9.21 0.83 11.95
CA ARG A 51 -7.89 1.00 12.59
C ARG A 51 -6.85 0.07 11.97
N VAL A 52 -7.15 -1.23 11.83
CA VAL A 52 -6.24 -2.21 11.24
C VAL A 52 -5.87 -1.81 9.81
N GLY A 53 -6.86 -1.48 8.98
CA GLY A 53 -6.60 -1.08 7.59
C GLY A 53 -5.75 0.18 7.47
N THR A 54 -6.04 1.20 8.31
CA THR A 54 -5.27 2.45 8.34
C THR A 54 -3.84 2.22 8.80
N ASP A 55 -3.62 1.42 9.84
CA ASP A 55 -2.29 1.15 10.40
C ASP A 55 -1.41 0.35 9.42
N SER A 56 -1.96 -0.70 8.80
CA SER A 56 -1.27 -1.48 7.76
C SER A 56 -0.81 -0.59 6.60
N LEU A 57 -1.74 0.17 6.01
CA LEU A 57 -1.43 1.11 4.93
C LEU A 57 -0.39 2.15 5.36
N PHE A 58 -0.56 2.78 6.52
CA PHE A 58 0.33 3.84 6.97
C PHE A 58 1.76 3.33 7.20
N LYS A 59 1.91 2.17 7.85
CA LYS A 59 3.20 1.60 8.23
C LYS A 59 4.11 1.33 7.03
N ASP A 60 3.57 0.81 5.93
CA ASP A 60 4.38 0.53 4.75
C ASP A 60 4.59 1.78 3.88
N ILE A 61 3.54 2.61 3.72
CA ILE A 61 3.66 3.85 2.94
C ILE A 61 4.69 4.81 3.55
N VAL A 62 4.78 4.92 4.89
CA VAL A 62 5.77 5.82 5.51
C VAL A 62 7.22 5.38 5.26
N MET A 63 7.43 4.06 5.06
CA MET A 63 8.74 3.46 4.78
C MET A 63 9.12 3.50 3.30
N ALA A 64 8.17 3.81 2.41
CA ALA A 64 8.40 3.85 0.97
C ALA A 64 9.70 4.58 0.59
N GLY A 65 10.45 3.97 -0.31
CA GLY A 65 11.71 4.51 -0.80
C GLY A 65 12.89 4.38 0.14
N ALA A 66 12.77 3.74 1.31
CA ALA A 66 13.96 3.36 2.09
C ALA A 66 14.87 2.52 1.19
N GLY A 67 16.14 2.91 1.06
CA GLY A 67 17.09 2.21 0.21
C GLY A 67 18.25 1.63 1.01
N PRO A 68 19.30 1.17 0.31
CA PRO A 68 20.46 0.59 0.97
C PRO A 68 21.13 1.61 1.88
N TYR A 69 21.74 1.09 2.94
CA TYR A 69 22.44 1.87 3.96
C TYR A 69 23.81 1.27 4.29
N GLN A 70 24.22 0.24 3.55
CA GLN A 70 25.55 -0.35 3.57
C GLN A 70 26.02 -0.63 2.14
N GLY A 71 27.35 -0.66 1.95
CA GLY A 71 27.95 -0.94 0.65
C GLY A 71 28.29 0.32 -0.16
N ALA A 72 28.54 0.12 -1.46
CA ALA A 72 29.04 1.17 -2.36
C ALA A 72 28.02 2.28 -2.66
N VAL A 73 26.74 1.98 -2.51
CA VAL A 73 25.63 2.88 -2.79
C VAL A 73 24.70 2.90 -1.58
N THR A 74 24.38 4.10 -1.09
CA THR A 74 23.47 4.29 0.04
C THR A 74 22.50 5.43 -0.27
N GLY A 75 21.35 5.43 0.40
CA GLY A 75 20.34 6.49 0.28
C GLY A 75 19.00 5.99 -0.21
N SER A 76 18.15 6.90 -0.66
CA SER A 76 16.77 6.61 -1.06
C SER A 76 16.70 5.88 -2.40
N LEU A 77 15.78 4.92 -2.53
CA LEU A 77 15.47 4.25 -3.80
C LEU A 77 14.99 5.22 -4.87
N MET A 78 14.43 6.38 -4.47
CA MET A 78 14.07 7.47 -5.41
C MET A 78 15.24 7.98 -6.25
N SER A 79 16.47 7.73 -5.80
CA SER A 79 17.69 8.05 -6.55
C SER A 79 17.99 7.06 -7.68
N PHE A 80 17.11 6.08 -7.91
CA PHE A 80 17.25 5.05 -8.95
C PHE A 80 15.92 4.85 -9.69
N PHE A 81 14.83 4.56 -8.98
CA PHE A 81 13.51 4.31 -9.56
C PHE A 81 12.39 4.81 -8.64
N ALA A 82 11.16 4.91 -9.13
CA ALA A 82 10.01 5.32 -8.32
C ALA A 82 9.58 4.17 -7.39
N PRO A 83 9.69 4.30 -6.05
CA PRO A 83 9.32 3.26 -5.11
C PRO A 83 7.80 3.21 -4.83
N ILE A 84 7.04 4.13 -5.43
CA ILE A 84 5.58 4.21 -5.33
C ILE A 84 5.03 4.14 -6.73
N ILE A 85 4.25 3.09 -7.01
CA ILE A 85 3.69 2.84 -8.33
C ILE A 85 2.18 2.57 -8.18
N PRO A 86 1.30 3.35 -8.85
CA PRO A 86 -0.16 3.27 -8.73
C PRO A 86 -0.77 2.06 -9.49
N ARG A 87 -0.18 0.87 -9.37
CA ARG A 87 -0.61 -0.37 -10.02
C ARG A 87 -0.07 -1.59 -9.28
N ARG A 88 -0.59 -2.78 -9.55
CA ARG A 88 -0.01 -4.03 -9.06
C ARG A 88 1.25 -4.37 -9.83
N THR A 89 2.35 -4.56 -9.12
CA THR A 89 3.65 -5.03 -9.64
C THR A 89 4.05 -6.31 -8.94
N GLY A 90 4.96 -7.08 -9.53
CA GLY A 90 5.44 -8.34 -8.96
C GLY A 90 5.20 -9.52 -9.89
N ARG A 91 5.33 -10.73 -9.36
CA ARG A 91 5.33 -11.95 -10.18
C ARG A 91 3.95 -12.45 -10.58
N LEU A 92 2.96 -12.32 -9.69
CA LEU A 92 1.61 -12.85 -9.90
C LEU A 92 0.65 -11.75 -10.37
N ASN A 93 0.09 -11.97 -11.56
CA ASN A 93 -0.91 -11.11 -12.20
C ASN A 93 -0.55 -9.62 -12.14
N PRO A 94 0.67 -9.22 -12.58
CA PRO A 94 1.03 -7.80 -12.60
C PRO A 94 0.10 -7.05 -13.56
N ASP A 95 -0.27 -5.84 -13.16
CA ASP A 95 -0.99 -4.93 -14.03
C ASP A 95 -0.06 -4.51 -15.20
N PRO A 96 -0.61 -4.20 -16.39
CA PRO A 96 0.20 -3.71 -17.52
C PRO A 96 1.08 -2.52 -17.13
N ALA A 97 2.31 -2.45 -17.65
CA ALA A 97 3.31 -1.50 -17.17
C ALA A 97 2.90 -0.02 -17.30
N THR A 98 2.11 0.31 -18.32
CA THR A 98 1.58 1.66 -18.58
C THR A 98 0.21 1.92 -17.93
N SER A 99 -0.24 0.99 -17.08
CA SER A 99 -1.51 1.11 -16.37
C SER A 99 -1.36 1.73 -14.99
N VAL A 100 -2.30 2.59 -14.61
CA VAL A 100 -2.41 3.25 -13.31
C VAL A 100 -3.85 3.30 -12.84
N PHE A 101 -4.05 3.19 -11.53
CA PHE A 101 -5.34 3.11 -10.89
C PHE A 101 -5.32 3.94 -9.60
N ASP A 102 -6.50 4.38 -9.15
CA ASP A 102 -6.65 5.09 -7.87
C ASP A 102 -7.00 4.13 -6.72
N ASP A 103 -7.28 2.87 -7.00
CA ASP A 103 -7.74 1.88 -6.02
C ASP A 103 -6.66 0.85 -5.61
N ARG A 104 -5.41 1.05 -6.05
CA ARG A 104 -4.27 0.21 -5.70
C ARG A 104 -2.95 0.96 -5.72
N LEU A 105 -1.99 0.46 -4.95
CA LEU A 105 -0.68 1.06 -4.78
C LEU A 105 0.38 0.00 -4.45
N THR A 106 1.42 -0.09 -5.27
CA THR A 106 2.69 -0.73 -4.90
C THR A 106 3.56 0.26 -4.14
N VAL A 107 4.12 -0.18 -3.02
CA VAL A 107 5.19 0.48 -2.28
C VAL A 107 6.39 -0.46 -2.18
N THR A 108 7.57 0.06 -2.48
CA THR A 108 8.84 -0.67 -2.37
C THR A 108 9.78 0.01 -1.39
N TYR A 109 10.39 -0.77 -0.49
CA TYR A 109 11.41 -0.29 0.43
C TYR A 109 12.39 -1.40 0.85
N VAL A 110 13.59 -1.00 1.24
CA VAL A 110 14.60 -1.87 1.84
C VAL A 110 14.34 -1.94 3.35
N PRO A 111 14.08 -3.14 3.93
CA PRO A 111 13.92 -3.29 5.37
C PRO A 111 15.28 -3.14 6.08
N ASN A 112 15.27 -3.08 7.42
CA ASN A 112 16.51 -3.16 8.19
C ASN A 112 17.09 -4.58 8.11
N THR A 113 18.04 -4.78 7.19
CA THR A 113 18.67 -6.03 6.81
C THR A 113 20.15 -5.89 6.48
N TYR A 114 20.93 -6.93 6.79
CA TYR A 114 22.33 -7.03 6.38
C TYR A 114 22.49 -7.51 4.94
N SER A 115 21.42 -7.97 4.28
CA SER A 115 21.42 -8.53 2.92
C SER A 115 21.56 -7.42 1.87
N GLN A 116 22.77 -6.88 1.75
CA GLN A 116 23.16 -5.84 0.79
C GLN A 116 24.52 -6.19 0.18
N THR A 117 24.61 -6.20 -1.16
CA THR A 117 25.84 -6.45 -1.92
C THR A 117 25.76 -5.75 -3.29
N SER A 118 26.80 -5.88 -4.10
CA SER A 118 26.86 -5.36 -5.47
C SER A 118 27.36 -6.42 -6.45
N ILE A 119 26.94 -6.33 -7.70
CA ILE A 119 27.46 -7.14 -8.81
C ILE A 119 28.92 -6.80 -9.07
N THR A 120 29.77 -7.82 -9.19
CA THR A 120 31.21 -7.69 -9.49
C THR A 120 31.53 -8.00 -10.93
N VAL A 121 30.74 -8.84 -11.59
CA VAL A 121 30.93 -9.25 -12.99
C VAL A 121 29.61 -9.09 -13.72
N ALA A 122 29.66 -8.48 -14.91
CA ALA A 122 28.48 -8.35 -15.76
C ALA A 122 27.82 -9.70 -16.00
N MET A 123 26.49 -9.73 -15.92
CA MET A 123 25.73 -10.94 -16.22
C MET A 123 25.85 -11.26 -17.72
N PRO A 124 26.19 -12.50 -18.09
CA PRO A 124 26.19 -12.90 -19.50
C PRO A 124 24.78 -13.02 -20.10
N ASP A 125 23.76 -13.28 -19.27
CA ASP A 125 22.34 -13.35 -19.64
C ASP A 125 21.48 -12.97 -18.42
N THR A 126 20.21 -12.65 -18.63
CA THR A 126 19.19 -12.21 -17.67
C THR A 126 18.70 -13.28 -16.69
N SER A 127 19.12 -14.55 -16.86
CA SER A 127 18.71 -15.69 -16.02
C SER A 127 19.92 -16.59 -15.68
N VAL A 128 20.95 -16.00 -15.09
CA VAL A 128 22.20 -16.69 -14.73
C VAL A 128 22.61 -16.43 -13.30
N GLU A 129 23.58 -17.19 -12.84
CA GLU A 129 24.21 -16.97 -11.54
C GLU A 129 24.84 -15.57 -11.45
N LEU A 130 24.54 -14.88 -10.35
CA LEU A 130 24.99 -13.52 -10.07
C LEU A 130 26.31 -13.59 -9.30
N LYS A 131 27.35 -12.98 -9.85
CA LYS A 131 28.63 -12.82 -9.16
C LYS A 131 28.60 -11.52 -8.37
N VAL A 132 28.72 -11.63 -7.06
CA VAL A 132 28.53 -10.52 -6.12
C VAL A 132 29.77 -10.28 -5.28
N ALA A 133 29.86 -9.08 -4.72
CA ALA A 133 30.92 -8.72 -3.80
C ALA A 133 30.69 -9.38 -2.43
N ALA A 134 31.78 -9.55 -1.67
CA ALA A 134 31.66 -9.89 -0.26
C ALA A 134 30.91 -8.77 0.47
N GLN A 135 29.96 -9.16 1.33
CA GLN A 135 29.20 -8.22 2.13
C GLN A 135 30.08 -7.61 3.22
N ALA A 136 29.81 -6.34 3.53
CA ALA A 136 30.42 -5.68 4.67
C ALA A 136 30.05 -6.42 5.96
N ASN A 137 30.99 -6.48 6.90
CA ASN A 137 30.81 -7.09 8.23
C ASN A 137 30.58 -8.61 8.24
N CYS A 138 30.75 -9.30 7.11
CA CYS A 138 30.73 -10.75 7.05
C CYS A 138 32.15 -11.35 7.20
N PRO A 139 32.29 -12.55 7.80
CA PRO A 139 33.58 -13.25 7.86
C PRO A 139 34.09 -13.57 6.46
N ALA A 140 35.24 -12.99 6.08
CA ALA A 140 35.78 -13.06 4.73
C ALA A 140 36.11 -14.50 4.26
N ASP A 141 36.42 -15.41 5.17
CA ASP A 141 36.98 -16.72 4.82
C ASP A 141 35.97 -17.87 4.81
N THR A 142 34.80 -17.69 5.44
CA THR A 142 33.83 -18.78 5.65
C THR A 142 32.42 -18.46 5.19
N ASN A 143 32.00 -17.19 5.22
CA ASN A 143 30.66 -16.80 4.82
C ASN A 143 30.62 -15.33 4.37
N GLN A 144 31.02 -15.06 3.14
CA GLN A 144 31.08 -13.69 2.60
C GLN A 144 29.70 -13.09 2.31
N LEU A 145 28.63 -13.91 2.33
CA LEU A 145 27.25 -13.52 2.05
C LEU A 145 26.34 -13.82 3.25
N CYS A 146 26.84 -13.56 4.46
CA CYS A 146 26.22 -13.98 5.71
C CYS A 146 24.82 -13.42 6.00
N GLY A 147 24.36 -12.40 5.26
CA GLY A 147 23.00 -11.89 5.34
C GLY A 147 22.00 -12.62 4.44
N PHE A 148 22.43 -13.20 3.33
CA PHE A 148 21.53 -13.79 2.33
C PHE A 148 21.19 -15.25 2.63
N HIS A 149 19.91 -15.58 2.49
CA HIS A 149 19.37 -16.92 2.67
C HIS A 149 18.54 -17.36 1.46
N ILE A 150 18.39 -18.68 1.30
CA ILE A 150 17.47 -19.23 0.29
C ILE A 150 16.05 -18.84 0.68
N GLY A 151 15.29 -18.31 -0.28
CA GLY A 151 13.93 -17.81 -0.09
C GLY A 151 13.85 -16.31 0.17
N ASP A 152 14.98 -15.61 0.35
CA ASP A 152 14.96 -14.16 0.49
C ASP A 152 14.46 -13.50 -0.80
N GLU A 153 13.51 -12.59 -0.67
CA GLU A 153 13.10 -11.69 -1.74
C GLU A 153 14.08 -10.51 -1.78
N VAL A 154 14.67 -10.30 -2.95
CA VAL A 154 15.71 -9.30 -3.15
C VAL A 154 15.39 -8.46 -4.39
N LEU A 155 15.84 -7.21 -4.33
CA LEU A 155 15.79 -6.22 -5.38
C LEU A 155 17.19 -6.05 -5.95
N ILE A 156 17.28 -6.08 -7.28
CA ILE A 156 18.46 -5.65 -8.03
C ILE A 156 18.13 -4.37 -8.78
N PHE A 157 19.06 -3.40 -8.79
CA PHE A 157 18.87 -2.15 -9.51
C PHE A 157 20.19 -1.52 -9.95
N ASP A 158 20.14 -0.66 -10.97
CA ASP A 158 21.28 0.06 -11.53
C ASP A 158 21.08 1.59 -11.56
N ALA A 159 22.14 2.30 -11.95
CA ALA A 159 22.10 3.76 -12.10
C ALA A 159 21.35 4.25 -13.35
N SER A 160 21.01 3.34 -14.26
CA SER A 160 20.19 3.62 -15.46
C SER A 160 18.70 3.68 -15.12
N GLY A 161 18.32 3.26 -13.90
CA GLY A 161 16.94 3.19 -13.43
C GLY A 161 16.24 1.87 -13.75
N ASN A 162 16.99 0.84 -14.17
CA ASN A 162 16.45 -0.52 -14.22
C ASN A 162 16.40 -1.11 -12.82
N PHE A 163 15.33 -1.83 -12.55
CA PHE A 163 15.20 -2.59 -11.33
C PHE A 163 14.35 -3.85 -11.55
N ASP A 164 14.65 -4.90 -10.80
CA ASP A 164 13.93 -6.17 -10.80
C ASP A 164 13.91 -6.77 -9.40
N THR A 165 12.84 -7.49 -9.08
CA THR A 165 12.77 -8.31 -7.86
C THR A 165 12.89 -9.78 -8.20
N PHE A 166 13.55 -10.56 -7.34
CA PHE A 166 13.69 -11.99 -7.49
C PHE A 166 13.85 -12.69 -6.15
N THR A 167 13.68 -14.01 -6.16
CA THR A 167 13.85 -14.84 -4.97
C THR A 167 15.16 -15.60 -5.05
N VAL A 168 15.96 -15.52 -3.99
CA VAL A 168 17.23 -16.25 -3.90
C VAL A 168 16.94 -17.75 -3.80
N THR A 169 17.39 -18.51 -4.79
CA THR A 169 17.23 -19.98 -4.84
C THR A 169 18.43 -20.74 -4.28
N ASN A 170 19.60 -20.13 -4.27
CA ASN A 170 20.83 -20.71 -3.73
C ASN A 170 21.84 -19.61 -3.37
N VAL A 171 22.64 -19.84 -2.34
CA VAL A 171 23.70 -18.93 -1.87
C VAL A 171 25.02 -19.70 -1.80
N GLN A 172 25.98 -19.35 -2.66
CA GLN A 172 27.35 -19.90 -2.61
C GLN A 172 28.28 -18.86 -1.98
N ALA A 173 28.20 -18.73 -0.66
CA ALA A 173 28.86 -17.65 0.07
C ALA A 173 30.39 -17.63 -0.11
N ALA A 174 31.06 -18.79 -0.17
CA ALA A 174 32.51 -18.86 -0.36
C ALA A 174 32.97 -18.47 -1.77
N ALA A 175 32.10 -18.63 -2.77
CA ALA A 175 32.34 -18.23 -4.16
C ALA A 175 31.83 -16.81 -4.47
N GLY A 176 31.07 -16.20 -3.57
CA GLY A 176 30.42 -14.91 -3.80
C GLY A 176 29.36 -14.99 -4.89
N HIS A 177 28.59 -16.08 -4.95
CA HIS A 177 27.53 -16.23 -5.96
C HIS A 177 26.13 -16.33 -5.35
N LEU A 178 25.16 -15.68 -6.00
CA LEU A 178 23.73 -15.82 -5.75
C LEU A 178 23.04 -16.41 -6.98
N GLN A 179 22.08 -17.30 -6.79
CA GLN A 179 21.31 -17.87 -7.89
C GLN A 179 19.84 -17.53 -7.79
N HIS A 180 19.24 -17.25 -8.94
CA HIS A 180 17.81 -17.20 -9.15
C HIS A 180 17.49 -18.15 -10.30
N ARG A 181 16.48 -19.02 -10.16
CA ARG A 181 16.14 -19.99 -11.20
C ARG A 181 14.83 -19.59 -11.87
N GLY A 182 14.87 -19.41 -13.19
CA GLY A 182 13.68 -19.27 -14.03
C GLY A 182 12.99 -17.91 -13.98
N GLN A 183 13.62 -16.90 -13.38
CA GLN A 183 13.17 -15.51 -13.40
C GLN A 183 14.06 -14.74 -14.39
N MET A 184 13.50 -14.32 -15.52
CA MET A 184 14.18 -13.44 -16.47
C MET A 184 14.01 -11.99 -16.02
N PHE A 185 15.11 -11.26 -15.89
CA PHE A 185 15.09 -9.85 -15.59
C PHE A 185 14.55 -9.03 -16.77
N ASN A 186 13.90 -7.90 -16.45
CA ASN A 186 13.35 -7.00 -17.45
C ASN A 186 14.45 -6.21 -18.19
N SER A 187 15.62 -6.02 -17.56
CA SER A 187 16.78 -5.41 -18.21
C SER A 187 17.29 -6.30 -19.37
N PRO A 188 17.22 -5.86 -20.64
CA PRO A 188 17.55 -6.70 -21.79
C PRO A 188 19.00 -7.19 -21.83
N SER A 189 19.93 -6.43 -21.25
CA SER A 189 21.35 -6.76 -21.14
C SER A 189 21.73 -7.35 -19.77
N GLY A 190 20.76 -7.60 -18.90
CA GLY A 190 21.02 -7.92 -17.50
C GLY A 190 21.66 -6.75 -16.74
N TYR A 191 22.32 -7.06 -15.63
CA TYR A 191 22.94 -6.08 -14.74
C TYR A 191 24.47 -6.16 -14.80
N GLY A 192 25.10 -4.99 -14.87
CA GLY A 192 26.55 -4.82 -14.93
C GLY A 192 27.21 -4.65 -13.55
N PRO A 193 28.55 -4.61 -13.48
CA PRO A 193 29.28 -4.31 -12.26
C PRO A 193 28.84 -2.99 -11.64
N GLY A 194 28.71 -2.95 -10.31
CA GLY A 194 28.21 -1.79 -9.58
C GLY A 194 26.69 -1.73 -9.42
N SER A 195 25.93 -2.60 -10.09
CA SER A 195 24.50 -2.81 -9.78
C SER A 195 24.35 -3.33 -8.36
N ILE A 196 23.31 -2.91 -7.66
CA ILE A 196 23.13 -3.17 -6.24
C ILE A 196 22.10 -4.27 -6.05
N ILE A 197 22.37 -5.20 -5.13
CA ILE A 197 21.42 -6.22 -4.68
C ILE A 197 21.14 -6.00 -3.20
N THR A 198 19.87 -5.91 -2.84
CA THR A 198 19.45 -5.77 -1.45
C THR A 198 18.18 -6.55 -1.19
N GLN A 199 17.95 -7.02 0.03
CA GLN A 199 16.62 -7.52 0.40
C GLN A 199 15.58 -6.39 0.29
N VAL A 200 14.37 -6.76 -0.10
CA VAL A 200 13.30 -5.81 -0.38
C VAL A 200 12.00 -6.22 0.28
N LYS A 201 11.15 -5.24 0.54
CA LYS A 201 9.72 -5.42 0.78
C LYS A 201 8.95 -4.65 -0.29
N SER A 202 8.10 -5.37 -1.01
CA SER A 202 7.22 -4.82 -2.03
C SER A 202 5.78 -5.15 -1.63
N HIS A 203 5.00 -4.15 -1.24
CA HIS A 203 3.61 -4.33 -0.83
C HIS A 203 2.69 -3.68 -1.85
N THR A 204 1.78 -4.45 -2.45
CA THR A 204 0.67 -3.91 -3.24
C THR A 204 -0.60 -3.96 -2.41
N TYR A 205 -1.06 -2.79 -1.97
CA TYR A 205 -2.38 -2.65 -1.38
C TYR A 205 -3.43 -2.38 -2.47
N TYR A 206 -4.52 -3.14 -2.48
CA TYR A 206 -5.59 -2.94 -3.46
C TYR A 206 -6.97 -3.31 -2.92
N LEU A 207 -8.02 -2.77 -3.56
CA LEU A 207 -9.40 -3.14 -3.30
C LEU A 207 -9.82 -4.35 -4.14
N ASP A 208 -10.05 -5.48 -3.50
CA ASP A 208 -10.82 -6.57 -4.09
C ASP A 208 -12.31 -6.24 -3.95
N ALA A 209 -12.88 -5.59 -4.98
CA ALA A 209 -14.28 -5.18 -4.97
C ALA A 209 -15.27 -6.36 -4.94
N THR A 210 -14.86 -7.53 -5.46
CA THR A 210 -15.70 -8.74 -5.51
C THR A 210 -15.90 -9.30 -4.10
N ASN A 211 -14.80 -9.49 -3.38
CA ASN A 211 -14.82 -9.99 -2.01
C ASN A 211 -15.02 -8.88 -0.96
N ARG A 212 -14.95 -7.60 -1.39
CA ARG A 212 -14.98 -6.40 -0.54
C ARG A 212 -13.86 -6.41 0.50
N GLN A 213 -12.64 -6.61 0.04
CA GLN A 213 -11.46 -6.73 0.91
C GLN A 213 -10.40 -5.69 0.53
N LEU A 214 -9.77 -5.10 1.55
CA LEU A 214 -8.42 -4.55 1.38
C LEU A 214 -7.46 -5.74 1.41
N ARG A 215 -6.66 -5.88 0.36
CA ARG A 215 -5.67 -6.96 0.24
C ARG A 215 -4.26 -6.38 0.18
N ASP A 216 -3.31 -7.15 0.70
CA ASP A 216 -1.87 -6.87 0.65
C ASP A 216 -1.19 -8.01 -0.11
N TYR A 217 -0.55 -7.67 -1.22
CA TYR A 217 0.23 -8.58 -2.05
C TYR A 217 1.72 -8.30 -1.91
N ASP A 218 2.51 -9.32 -1.58
CA ASP A 218 3.94 -9.21 -1.25
C ASP A 218 4.88 -9.07 -2.45
N GLY A 219 4.35 -8.97 -3.67
CA GLY A 219 5.17 -8.89 -4.89
C GLY A 219 5.66 -10.24 -5.43
N ASP A 220 5.48 -11.33 -4.67
CA ASP A 220 5.82 -12.70 -5.07
C ASP A 220 4.61 -13.64 -5.04
N ASN A 221 4.43 -14.43 -3.99
CA ASN A 221 3.40 -15.47 -3.88
C ASN A 221 2.27 -15.12 -2.90
N GLY A 222 2.53 -14.25 -1.94
CA GLY A 222 1.63 -13.98 -0.83
C GLY A 222 0.63 -12.89 -1.16
N ASP A 223 -0.65 -13.24 -1.18
CA ASP A 223 -1.75 -12.30 -1.40
C ASP A 223 -2.81 -12.50 -0.31
N PHE A 224 -2.85 -11.60 0.67
CA PHE A 224 -3.57 -11.79 1.93
C PHE A 224 -4.66 -10.74 2.14
N PRO A 225 -5.84 -11.13 2.67
CA PRO A 225 -6.84 -10.16 3.10
C PRO A 225 -6.38 -9.47 4.39
N VAL A 226 -6.46 -8.13 4.41
CA VAL A 226 -6.12 -7.29 5.57
C VAL A 226 -7.39 -6.90 6.33
N VAL A 227 -8.42 -6.43 5.60
CA VAL A 227 -9.68 -5.97 6.19
C VAL A 227 -10.85 -6.37 5.29
N ASP A 228 -11.92 -6.89 5.89
CA ASP A 228 -13.17 -7.24 5.24
C ASP A 228 -14.20 -6.09 5.21
N ASN A 229 -15.14 -6.19 4.27
CA ASN A 229 -16.19 -5.22 3.96
C ASN A 229 -15.66 -3.81 3.69
N VAL A 230 -14.55 -3.75 2.96
CA VAL A 230 -14.05 -2.52 2.36
C VAL A 230 -14.80 -2.28 1.06
N VAL A 231 -15.35 -1.07 0.91
CA VAL A 231 -16.21 -0.70 -0.22
C VAL A 231 -15.74 0.56 -0.93
N GLY A 232 -14.63 1.12 -0.48
CA GLY A 232 -13.93 2.18 -1.19
C GLY A 232 -12.49 2.25 -0.71
N LEU A 233 -11.58 2.37 -1.66
CA LEU A 233 -10.17 2.67 -1.45
C LEU A 233 -9.78 3.67 -2.53
N LYS A 234 -9.12 4.75 -2.14
CA LYS A 234 -8.64 5.76 -3.07
C LYS A 234 -7.29 6.31 -2.65
N PHE A 235 -6.36 6.37 -3.59
CA PHE A 235 -5.07 7.01 -3.48
C PHE A 235 -5.04 8.29 -4.31
N GLU A 236 -4.65 9.39 -3.67
CA GLU A 236 -4.46 10.69 -4.31
C GLU A 236 -3.00 11.13 -4.07
N TYR A 237 -2.35 11.66 -5.11
CA TYR A 237 -0.91 11.89 -5.12
C TYR A 237 -0.58 13.38 -5.14
N PHE A 238 0.44 13.76 -4.37
CA PHE A 238 0.92 15.13 -4.27
C PHE A 238 2.44 15.15 -4.29
N GLY A 239 3.03 16.14 -4.97
CA GLY A 239 4.47 16.13 -5.22
C GLY A 239 5.07 17.45 -5.65
N ASP A 240 6.33 17.39 -6.07
CA ASP A 240 7.08 18.55 -6.53
C ASP A 240 6.49 19.11 -7.84
N ALA A 241 6.29 20.42 -7.85
CA ALA A 241 5.76 21.11 -9.02
C ALA A 241 6.75 21.18 -10.19
N ASN A 242 8.04 21.24 -9.90
CA ASN A 242 9.08 21.30 -10.92
C ASN A 242 9.36 19.90 -11.49
N PRO A 243 9.69 19.79 -12.79
CA PRO A 243 10.13 18.54 -13.39
C PRO A 243 11.25 17.86 -12.59
N PRO A 244 11.20 16.53 -12.43
CA PRO A 244 12.24 15.78 -11.74
C PRO A 244 13.58 15.94 -12.47
N THR A 245 14.62 16.30 -11.73
CA THR A 245 16.01 16.33 -12.18
C THR A 245 16.84 15.20 -11.56
N GLN A 246 16.19 14.32 -10.80
CA GLN A 246 16.77 13.11 -10.23
C GLN A 246 15.88 11.92 -10.58
N PRO A 247 16.47 10.75 -10.85
CA PRO A 247 17.89 10.43 -10.70
C PRO A 247 18.76 10.91 -11.87
N LYS A 248 19.96 11.41 -11.55
CA LYS A 248 20.98 11.77 -12.55
C LYS A 248 22.01 10.64 -12.64
N PRO A 249 22.14 9.99 -13.81
CA PRO A 249 23.05 8.86 -13.97
C PRO A 249 24.52 9.34 -14.03
N PRO A 250 25.50 8.46 -13.74
CA PRO A 250 26.91 8.71 -14.01
C PRO A 250 27.17 9.00 -15.50
N SER A 251 28.29 9.68 -15.79
CA SER A 251 28.69 9.96 -17.18
C SER A 251 28.78 8.69 -18.01
N GLY A 252 28.23 8.70 -19.23
CA GLY A 252 28.22 7.55 -20.14
C GLY A 252 27.01 6.61 -19.95
N VAL A 253 26.20 6.80 -18.92
CA VAL A 253 24.96 6.04 -18.67
C VAL A 253 23.76 6.93 -18.97
N ALA A 254 22.83 6.43 -19.78
CA ALA A 254 21.56 7.11 -20.05
C ALA A 254 20.45 6.57 -19.13
N ASN A 255 19.46 7.41 -18.84
CA ASN A 255 18.19 7.00 -18.26
C ASN A 255 17.03 7.76 -18.92
N CYS A 256 15.83 7.66 -18.37
CA CYS A 256 14.65 8.34 -18.93
C CYS A 256 14.67 9.86 -18.82
N LEU A 257 15.52 10.44 -17.96
CA LEU A 257 15.64 11.88 -17.75
C LEU A 257 16.87 12.47 -18.46
N TYR A 258 17.91 11.66 -18.69
CA TYR A 258 19.21 12.09 -19.20
C TYR A 258 19.75 11.17 -20.30
N ASP A 259 20.36 11.75 -21.33
CA ASP A 259 21.14 10.99 -22.30
C ASP A 259 22.51 10.55 -21.74
N SER A 260 23.25 9.74 -22.50
CA SER A 260 24.59 9.25 -22.09
C SER A 260 25.65 10.35 -22.00
N LEU A 261 25.39 11.53 -22.57
CA LEU A 261 26.23 12.72 -22.47
C LEU A 261 25.90 13.56 -21.22
N GLY A 262 24.83 13.20 -20.49
CA GLY A 262 24.37 13.87 -19.29
C GLY A 262 23.46 15.08 -19.54
N ASN A 263 22.94 15.24 -20.76
CA ASN A 263 21.95 16.27 -21.09
C ASN A 263 20.56 15.83 -20.65
N TYR A 264 19.77 16.75 -20.10
CA TYR A 264 18.39 16.48 -19.72
C TYR A 264 17.49 16.35 -20.96
N THR A 265 16.80 15.22 -21.10
CA THR A 265 15.98 14.88 -22.29
C THR A 265 14.48 14.92 -22.03
N ALA A 266 14.04 14.96 -20.77
CA ALA A 266 12.62 15.03 -20.40
C ALA A 266 12.03 16.46 -20.54
N THR A 267 12.32 17.16 -21.64
CA THR A 267 11.94 18.56 -21.88
C THR A 267 10.43 18.77 -22.09
N GLY A 268 9.66 17.69 -22.29
CA GLY A 268 8.21 17.74 -22.42
C GLY A 268 7.47 17.95 -21.08
N MET A 269 8.16 17.73 -19.96
CA MET A 269 7.57 17.91 -18.64
C MET A 269 7.45 19.38 -18.27
N THR A 270 6.26 19.78 -17.81
CA THR A 270 5.99 21.17 -17.43
C THR A 270 6.03 21.37 -15.91
N THR A 271 6.16 22.63 -15.50
CA THR A 271 6.00 23.00 -14.08
C THR A 271 4.52 23.06 -13.74
N LEU A 272 4.13 22.37 -12.68
CA LEU A 272 2.74 22.25 -12.23
C LEU A 272 2.35 23.44 -11.36
N THR A 273 1.03 23.69 -11.26
CA THR A 273 0.51 24.67 -10.31
C THR A 273 0.37 24.02 -8.93
N THR A 274 0.88 24.68 -7.88
CA THR A 274 0.86 24.13 -6.50
C THR A 274 -0.46 24.35 -5.77
N GLY A 275 -1.48 24.91 -6.43
CA GLY A 275 -2.70 25.36 -5.76
C GLY A 275 -2.38 26.29 -4.58
N GLY A 276 -3.10 26.13 -3.46
CA GLY A 276 -2.83 26.86 -2.21
C GLY A 276 -1.73 26.26 -1.32
N GLY A 277 -1.03 25.20 -1.77
CA GLY A 277 -0.01 24.49 -0.99
C GLY A 277 1.40 24.59 -1.56
N SER A 278 2.35 23.88 -0.94
CA SER A 278 3.74 23.75 -1.43
C SER A 278 3.98 22.53 -2.33
N LEU A 279 3.00 21.63 -2.43
CA LEU A 279 3.01 20.45 -3.31
C LEU A 279 1.88 20.58 -4.33
N ALA A 280 2.16 20.19 -5.58
CA ALA A 280 1.15 20.13 -6.63
C ALA A 280 0.35 18.82 -6.53
N PRO A 281 -0.97 18.85 -6.79
CA PRO A 281 -1.71 17.62 -7.04
C PRO A 281 -1.18 16.95 -8.31
N LEU A 282 -1.04 15.62 -8.27
CA LEU A 282 -0.57 14.80 -9.40
C LEU A 282 -1.74 13.90 -9.85
N PRO A 283 -2.53 14.32 -10.85
CA PRO A 283 -3.59 13.48 -11.41
C PRO A 283 -3.02 12.20 -12.03
N LEU A 284 -3.76 11.10 -11.93
CA LEU A 284 -3.35 9.81 -12.49
C LEU A 284 -3.03 9.83 -13.99
N ALA A 285 -3.63 10.75 -14.75
CA ALA A 285 -3.38 10.89 -16.18
C ALA A 285 -1.91 11.22 -16.49
N MET A 286 -1.21 11.91 -15.58
CA MET A 286 0.22 12.23 -15.69
C MET A 286 1.14 11.04 -15.41
N PHE A 287 0.59 9.89 -15.02
CA PHE A 287 1.41 8.69 -14.80
C PHE A 287 1.32 7.74 -15.99
N ARG A 288 0.93 8.26 -17.16
CA ARG A 288 0.67 7.48 -18.39
C ARG A 288 1.05 8.21 -19.68
N ASP A 289 1.57 9.43 -19.60
CA ASP A 289 1.92 10.28 -20.74
C ASP A 289 3.41 10.25 -21.10
N GLY A 290 4.23 9.67 -20.23
CA GLY A 290 5.67 9.56 -20.37
C GLY A 290 6.39 10.88 -20.04
N PRO A 291 7.72 10.90 -20.08
CA PRO A 291 8.62 9.85 -20.57
C PRO A 291 8.67 8.62 -19.66
N TRP A 292 8.93 7.47 -20.27
CA TRP A 292 8.94 6.18 -19.57
C TRP A 292 10.32 5.83 -19.02
N CYS A 293 10.36 5.41 -17.76
CA CYS A 293 11.52 4.92 -17.03
C CYS A 293 11.42 3.43 -16.76
N GLY A 294 12.56 2.80 -16.44
CA GLY A 294 12.63 1.36 -16.21
C GLY A 294 12.48 0.55 -17.50
N SER A 295 12.26 -0.75 -17.35
CA SER A 295 12.20 -1.70 -18.46
C SER A 295 11.15 -2.79 -18.21
N GLY A 296 10.67 -3.40 -19.29
CA GLY A 296 9.71 -4.50 -19.27
C GLY A 296 8.46 -4.22 -18.41
N THR A 297 8.10 -5.16 -17.53
CA THR A 297 6.93 -5.02 -16.64
C THR A 297 7.12 -4.01 -15.51
N ASN A 298 8.37 -3.59 -15.27
CA ASN A 298 8.75 -2.60 -14.26
C ASN A 298 8.84 -1.18 -14.83
N GLN A 299 8.41 -0.98 -16.08
CA GLN A 299 8.33 0.37 -16.66
C GLN A 299 7.33 1.25 -15.88
N PHE A 300 7.63 2.54 -15.75
CA PHE A 300 6.79 3.51 -15.05
C PHE A 300 6.99 4.91 -15.62
N ASP A 301 6.05 5.81 -15.35
CA ASP A 301 6.13 7.19 -15.80
C ASP A 301 7.08 8.02 -14.91
N ALA A 302 7.95 8.80 -15.55
CA ALA A 302 8.92 9.64 -14.87
C ALA A 302 8.29 10.68 -13.93
N ASP A 303 7.02 11.09 -14.13
CA ASP A 303 6.32 11.97 -13.20
C ASP A 303 6.12 11.36 -11.80
N LEU A 304 6.22 10.03 -11.65
CA LEU A 304 6.22 9.38 -10.34
C LEU A 304 7.42 9.80 -9.47
N TYR A 305 8.52 10.28 -10.07
CA TYR A 305 9.64 10.86 -9.31
C TYR A 305 9.26 12.16 -8.58
N ARG A 306 8.11 12.77 -8.89
CA ARG A 306 7.61 13.96 -8.20
C ARG A 306 6.90 13.62 -6.90
N VAL A 307 6.40 12.39 -6.71
CA VAL A 307 5.54 12.04 -5.58
C VAL A 307 6.28 12.27 -4.24
N ARG A 308 5.66 13.03 -3.33
CA ARG A 308 6.18 13.33 -1.98
C ARG A 308 5.20 13.02 -0.86
N LYS A 309 3.92 12.97 -1.20
CA LYS A 309 2.83 12.75 -0.27
C LYS A 309 1.70 12.00 -0.96
N LEU A 310 1.05 11.14 -0.21
CA LEU A 310 -0.18 10.46 -0.60
C LEU A 310 -1.28 10.83 0.37
N LYS A 311 -2.50 10.95 -0.15
CA LYS A 311 -3.72 10.93 0.64
C LYS A 311 -4.44 9.62 0.33
N VAL A 312 -4.73 8.87 1.39
CA VAL A 312 -5.45 7.60 1.30
C VAL A 312 -6.83 7.80 1.87
N THR A 313 -7.86 7.34 1.17
CA THR A 313 -9.24 7.32 1.66
C THR A 313 -9.74 5.89 1.67
N LEU A 314 -10.18 5.43 2.85
CA LEU A 314 -10.71 4.09 3.07
C LEU A 314 -12.18 4.20 3.52
N ARG A 315 -13.05 3.40 2.92
CA ARG A 315 -14.47 3.30 3.28
C ARG A 315 -14.80 1.86 3.64
N VAL A 316 -15.29 1.64 4.86
CA VAL A 316 -15.74 0.33 5.35
C VAL A 316 -17.23 0.37 5.68
N GLN A 317 -17.90 -0.76 5.50
CA GLN A 317 -19.32 -0.93 5.82
C GLN A 317 -19.53 -2.03 6.87
N THR A 318 -20.72 -2.06 7.48
CA THR A 318 -21.17 -3.24 8.24
C THR A 318 -21.49 -4.38 7.27
N PRO A 319 -21.12 -5.64 7.61
CA PRO A 319 -21.54 -6.80 6.83
C PRO A 319 -23.07 -6.99 6.83
N LEU A 320 -23.76 -6.51 7.87
CA LEU A 320 -25.18 -6.77 8.07
C LEU A 320 -26.05 -5.85 7.22
N ALA A 321 -26.70 -6.40 6.19
CA ALA A 321 -27.68 -5.66 5.37
C ALA A 321 -28.86 -5.11 6.21
N ALA A 322 -29.23 -5.81 7.28
CA ALA A 322 -30.28 -5.38 8.22
C ALA A 322 -29.92 -4.11 9.02
N LEU A 323 -28.63 -3.76 9.06
CA LEU A 323 -28.12 -2.53 9.68
C LEU A 323 -27.67 -1.49 8.65
N ARG A 324 -27.95 -1.71 7.36
CA ARG A 324 -27.69 -0.72 6.31
C ARG A 324 -29.00 -0.11 5.83
N GLY A 325 -29.04 1.22 5.74
CA GLY A 325 -30.19 1.97 5.25
C GLY A 325 -30.23 2.00 3.71
N ARG A 326 -31.21 2.72 3.17
CA ARG A 326 -31.42 2.85 1.71
C ARG A 326 -30.78 4.09 1.08
N ASP A 327 -30.26 5.01 1.89
CA ASP A 327 -29.67 6.25 1.43
C ASP A 327 -28.27 6.02 0.83
N ALA A 328 -28.15 6.17 -0.50
CA ALA A 328 -26.90 5.96 -1.21
C ALA A 328 -25.77 6.94 -0.81
N THR A 329 -26.10 8.06 -0.13
CA THR A 329 -25.07 8.98 0.39
C THR A 329 -24.34 8.41 1.61
N LEU A 330 -25.05 7.64 2.44
CA LEU A 330 -24.53 7.03 3.66
C LEU A 330 -24.03 5.60 3.45
N PHE A 331 -24.57 4.90 2.45
CA PHE A 331 -24.31 3.48 2.19
C PHE A 331 -23.85 3.28 0.74
N ALA A 332 -22.60 2.85 0.54
CA ALA A 332 -22.10 2.48 -0.78
C ALA A 332 -22.89 1.30 -1.35
N ASN A 333 -23.26 0.37 -0.46
CA ASN A 333 -24.17 -0.71 -0.77
C ASN A 333 -25.38 -0.61 0.17
N PRO A 334 -26.52 -0.10 -0.31
CA PRO A 334 -27.75 -0.02 0.47
C PRO A 334 -28.19 -1.35 1.07
N GLY A 335 -28.84 -1.30 2.23
CA GLY A 335 -29.36 -2.47 2.93
C GLY A 335 -30.88 -2.55 2.99
N THR A 336 -31.36 -3.36 3.92
CA THR A 336 -32.78 -3.64 4.12
C THR A 336 -33.39 -2.85 5.28
N SER A 337 -32.57 -2.12 6.06
CA SER A 337 -33.07 -1.35 7.20
C SER A 337 -33.96 -0.21 6.74
N VAL A 338 -35.12 -0.10 7.40
CA VAL A 338 -36.09 0.99 7.22
C VAL A 338 -36.19 1.89 8.46
N SER A 339 -35.47 1.55 9.54
CA SER A 339 -35.49 2.29 10.79
C SER A 339 -34.20 3.09 10.99
N GLY A 340 -34.35 4.40 11.21
CA GLY A 340 -33.23 5.30 11.48
C GLY A 340 -32.44 4.98 12.74
N GLN A 341 -33.06 4.29 13.69
CA GLN A 341 -32.46 3.94 14.98
C GLN A 341 -31.60 2.67 14.93
N LYS A 342 -31.54 1.99 13.77
CA LYS A 342 -30.88 0.68 13.61
C LYS A 342 -29.83 0.65 12.51
N PHE A 343 -29.65 1.73 11.74
CA PHE A 343 -28.65 1.73 10.69
C PHE A 343 -27.29 2.21 11.16
N ILE A 344 -26.22 1.65 10.59
CA ILE A 344 -24.82 2.01 10.83
C ILE A 344 -24.25 2.50 9.51
N PRO A 345 -24.11 3.83 9.30
CA PRO A 345 -23.58 4.36 8.05
C PRO A 345 -22.15 3.88 7.81
N ASP A 346 -21.71 3.89 6.56
CA ASP A 346 -20.33 3.53 6.25
C ASP A 346 -19.36 4.47 6.97
N LEU A 347 -18.26 3.90 7.45
CA LEU A 347 -17.19 4.67 8.06
C LEU A 347 -16.17 5.00 6.97
N VAL A 348 -15.97 6.30 6.74
CA VAL A 348 -14.97 6.83 5.80
C VAL A 348 -13.88 7.50 6.62
N THR A 349 -12.62 7.15 6.36
CA THR A 349 -11.46 7.84 6.91
C THR A 349 -10.53 8.26 5.78
N SER A 350 -9.91 9.43 5.94
CA SER A 350 -8.84 9.89 5.07
C SER A 350 -7.64 10.29 5.90
N PHE A 351 -6.44 9.91 5.46
CA PHE A 351 -5.20 10.30 6.08
C PHE A 351 -4.14 10.61 5.02
N GLU A 352 -3.19 11.46 5.39
CA GLU A 352 -2.06 11.82 4.53
C GLU A 352 -0.77 11.20 5.07
N VAL A 353 0.07 10.73 4.17
CA VAL A 353 1.40 10.19 4.48
C VAL A 353 2.43 10.86 3.61
N SER A 354 3.51 11.34 4.23
CA SER A 354 4.69 11.82 3.53
C SER A 354 5.82 10.83 3.80
N PRO A 355 6.13 9.92 2.85
CA PRO A 355 7.16 8.91 3.04
C PRO A 355 8.51 9.56 3.37
N ARG A 356 9.17 9.07 4.42
CA ARG A 356 10.35 9.76 4.98
C ARG A 356 11.48 9.83 3.97
N ASN A 357 11.72 8.73 3.26
CA ASN A 357 12.86 8.57 2.37
C ASN A 357 12.69 9.29 1.02
N MET A 358 11.49 9.74 0.69
CA MET A 358 11.23 10.51 -0.54
C MET A 358 11.40 12.02 -0.34
N ASN A 359 11.57 12.48 0.90
CA ASN A 359 11.65 13.89 1.27
C ASN A 359 13.04 14.31 1.80
N LEU A 360 14.02 13.41 1.76
CA LEU A 360 15.38 13.66 2.29
C LEU A 360 16.24 14.57 1.40
N SER A 361 15.87 14.75 0.12
CA SER A 361 16.63 15.50 -0.89
C SER A 361 16.05 16.88 -1.22
N ARG A 362 15.14 17.41 -0.39
CA ARG A 362 14.53 18.73 -0.58
C ARG A 362 15.45 19.87 -0.17
#